data_AF-A0A4V6HZJ4-F1
#
_entry.id   AF-A0A4V6HZJ4-F1
#
_cell.length_a   1.000
_cell.length_b   1.000
_cell.length_c   1.000
_cell.angle_alpha   90.00
_cell.angle_beta   90.00
_cell.angle_gamma   90.00
#
_symmetry.space_group_name_H-M   'P 1'
#
loop_
_entity.id
_entity.type
_entity.pdbx_description
1 polymer ?
#
loop_
_entity_poly.entity_id
_entity_poly.type
_entity_poly.pdbx_seq_one_letter_code
_entity_poly.pdbx_strand_id
1 'polypeptide(L)'
;MLVKDLLKAGLIASVVSCVAVADEVVSVEADNDAQSYSTQTTDSKFLRERNENIDVARELTITKSSSDAYYKLPRLPQYTPKPLIDDAKGIAVVNGVPLNCKLLGEAEGIDSSDGKAAPSFELIREGALNDLRNGTMDLVDSRDRIVLTPVKEAMTCEIRNEGDQFDEKDCTTWTQIPSNGKILYYRIHANVFDCGAR
;
A
#
# COMPACT_ATOMS: atom_id res chain seq x y z
N MET A 1 46.66 28.99 18.87
CA MET A 1 47.40 27.91 18.20
C MET A 1 46.37 26.83 17.87
N LEU A 2 45.70 26.77 16.71
CA LEU A 2 46.07 27.00 15.32
C LEU A 2 47.22 26.11 14.87
N VAL A 3 46.86 24.87 14.50
CA VAL A 3 47.55 24.12 13.46
C VAL A 3 46.46 23.49 12.58
N LYS A 4 46.30 24.10 11.40
CA LYS A 4 45.61 23.56 10.23
C LYS A 4 46.62 22.74 9.41
N ASP A 5 46.06 21.97 8.47
CA ASP A 5 46.66 21.46 7.23
C ASP A 5 47.34 20.08 7.28
N LEU A 6 46.75 19.13 6.54
CA LEU A 6 47.29 18.59 5.28
C LEU A 6 46.23 17.66 4.65
N LEU A 7 45.51 18.06 3.58
CA LEU A 7 45.85 18.00 2.15
C LEU A 7 46.08 16.59 1.56
N LYS A 8 45.11 16.18 0.72
CA LYS A 8 45.23 15.96 -0.75
C LYS A 8 45.01 14.54 -1.31
N ALA A 9 44.14 14.52 -2.32
CA ALA A 9 44.13 13.74 -3.56
C ALA A 9 43.61 12.29 -3.56
N GLY A 10 42.61 12.05 -4.42
CA GLY A 10 42.12 10.73 -4.80
C GLY A 10 40.92 10.76 -5.74
N LEU A 11 40.98 11.55 -6.81
CA LEU A 11 40.07 11.47 -7.95
C LEU A 11 40.46 10.21 -8.76
N ILE A 12 39.56 9.23 -8.89
CA ILE A 12 39.70 8.16 -9.87
C ILE A 12 38.37 7.97 -10.58
N ALA A 13 38.40 8.26 -11.88
CA ALA A 13 37.34 8.05 -12.84
C ALA A 13 37.19 6.56 -13.18
N SER A 14 35.97 6.09 -13.40
CA SER A 14 35.77 4.91 -14.26
C SER A 14 34.46 4.97 -15.05
N VAL A 15 34.64 5.33 -16.32
CA VAL A 15 34.04 4.78 -17.55
C VAL A 15 32.51 4.67 -17.64
N VAL A 16 31.93 5.72 -18.22
CA VAL A 16 30.68 5.69 -18.98
C VAL A 16 30.91 4.89 -20.26
N SER A 17 30.09 3.86 -20.51
CA SER A 17 30.02 3.20 -21.81
C SER A 17 28.78 3.70 -22.54
N CYS A 18 28.95 4.76 -23.35
CA CYS A 18 27.96 5.21 -24.34
C CYS A 18 28.10 4.35 -25.59
N VAL A 19 27.01 3.73 -26.04
CA VAL A 19 26.83 3.36 -27.45
C VAL A 19 26.04 4.49 -28.08
N ALA A 20 26.66 5.17 -29.04
CA ALA A 20 26.09 6.26 -29.81
C ALA A 20 25.31 5.71 -31.02
N VAL A 21 24.12 6.25 -31.24
CA VAL A 21 23.52 6.43 -32.58
C VAL A 21 23.06 7.90 -32.65
N ALA A 22 23.82 8.71 -33.37
CA ALA A 22 23.41 10.02 -33.90
C ALA A 22 22.51 9.79 -35.14
N ASP A 23 21.67 10.67 -35.65
CA ASP A 23 21.34 12.10 -35.45
C ASP A 23 19.89 12.22 -36.05
N GLU A 24 19.01 13.15 -35.67
CA GLU A 24 18.95 14.46 -36.33
C GLU A 24 18.07 15.43 -35.53
N VAL A 25 18.43 16.71 -35.59
CA VAL A 25 18.04 17.81 -34.71
C VAL A 25 17.06 18.75 -35.41
N VAL A 26 15.96 19.15 -34.77
CA VAL A 26 15.26 20.42 -35.05
C VAL A 26 14.83 21.06 -33.73
N SER A 27 15.50 22.16 -33.39
CA SER A 27 15.12 23.18 -32.39
C SER A 27 14.07 24.13 -32.99
N VAL A 28 13.24 24.88 -32.24
CA VAL A 28 13.53 26.13 -31.49
C VAL A 28 12.32 26.50 -30.60
N GLU A 29 12.60 27.34 -29.61
CA GLU A 29 11.91 27.77 -28.39
C GLU A 29 10.64 28.65 -28.53
N ALA A 30 10.08 28.97 -27.34
CA ALA A 30 8.87 29.68 -26.96
C ALA A 30 8.78 31.18 -27.34
N ASP A 31 7.56 31.75 -27.39
CA ASP A 31 7.06 32.78 -26.44
C ASP A 31 5.66 33.37 -26.77
N ASN A 32 4.94 33.72 -25.69
CA ASN A 32 4.03 34.86 -25.43
C ASN A 32 2.74 35.24 -26.22
N ASP A 33 1.69 35.46 -25.39
CA ASP A 33 0.78 36.62 -25.31
C ASP A 33 -0.55 36.76 -26.10
N ALA A 34 -1.57 37.09 -25.28
CA ALA A 34 -2.61 38.11 -25.45
C ALA A 34 -3.89 37.88 -26.29
N GLN A 35 -5.02 37.87 -25.54
CA GLN A 35 -6.23 38.69 -25.69
C GLN A 35 -6.81 39.00 -27.09
N SER A 36 -8.09 38.69 -27.29
CA SER A 36 -9.19 39.70 -27.23
C SER A 36 -10.49 39.18 -27.87
N TYR A 37 -11.58 39.23 -27.10
CA TYR A 37 -12.95 39.09 -27.60
C TYR A 37 -13.41 40.45 -28.13
N SER A 38 -13.91 40.48 -29.36
CA SER A 38 -14.57 41.66 -29.92
C SER A 38 -16.02 41.75 -29.42
N THR A 39 -16.33 42.88 -28.80
CA THR A 39 -17.70 43.40 -28.54
C THR A 39 -18.21 44.20 -29.74
N GLN A 40 -19.51 44.12 -30.06
CA GLN A 40 -20.44 45.26 -30.28
C GLN A 40 -21.79 44.77 -30.90
N THR A 41 -22.92 44.92 -30.18
CA THR A 41 -24.03 45.91 -30.35
C THR A 41 -24.88 45.70 -31.62
N THR A 42 -26.22 45.79 -31.71
CA THR A 42 -27.28 46.52 -30.97
C THR A 42 -28.65 46.15 -31.60
N ASP A 43 -29.75 46.31 -30.84
CA ASP A 43 -31.13 46.68 -31.28
C ASP A 43 -31.93 45.73 -32.22
N SER A 44 -33.27 45.59 -32.20
CA SER A 44 -34.39 46.19 -31.46
C SER A 44 -35.70 45.39 -31.71
N LYS A 45 -36.65 45.51 -30.77
CA LYS A 45 -38.13 45.38 -30.85
C LYS A 45 -38.78 44.31 -31.77
N PHE A 46 -39.55 43.40 -31.15
CA PHE A 46 -40.94 43.13 -31.55
C PHE A 46 -41.71 42.45 -30.40
N LEU A 47 -42.75 43.11 -29.89
CA LEU A 47 -43.76 42.49 -29.02
C LEU A 47 -44.81 41.83 -29.92
N ARG A 48 -45.08 40.54 -29.68
CA ARG A 48 -46.39 39.95 -29.97
C ARG A 48 -46.64 38.76 -29.06
N GLU A 49 -47.61 38.92 -28.16
CA GLU A 49 -48.20 37.87 -27.35
C GLU A 49 -48.65 36.70 -28.22
N ARG A 50 -48.32 35.48 -27.79
CA ARG A 50 -49.14 34.30 -28.05
C ARG A 50 -49.01 33.31 -26.90
N ASN A 51 -50.05 33.33 -26.08
CA ASN A 51 -50.67 32.23 -25.33
C ASN A 51 -49.76 31.35 -24.44
N GLU A 52 -49.95 31.56 -23.13
CA GLU A 52 -50.54 30.55 -22.24
C GLU A 52 -50.16 29.11 -22.58
N ASN A 53 -49.03 28.65 -22.02
CA ASN A 53 -48.75 27.24 -21.65
C ASN A 53 -47.32 27.04 -21.10
N ILE A 54 -46.57 28.10 -20.76
CA ILE A 54 -45.18 27.99 -20.29
C ILE A 54 -45.07 27.97 -18.75
N ASP A 55 -46.18 28.02 -18.01
CA ASP A 55 -46.10 27.97 -16.54
C ASP A 55 -46.05 26.54 -15.98
N VAL A 56 -46.45 25.51 -16.73
CA VAL A 56 -46.33 24.10 -16.28
C VAL A 56 -44.94 23.52 -16.56
N ALA A 57 -44.22 24.05 -17.56
CA ALA A 57 -42.87 23.57 -17.90
C ALA A 57 -41.77 24.19 -17.02
N ARG A 58 -42.03 25.37 -16.41
CA ARG A 58 -41.09 26.01 -15.47
C ARG A 58 -41.17 25.45 -14.06
N GLU A 59 -42.27 24.80 -13.69
CA GLU A 59 -42.38 24.07 -12.43
C GLU A 59 -41.74 22.66 -12.50
N LEU A 60 -41.45 22.16 -13.71
CA LEU A 60 -40.71 20.91 -13.90
C LEU A 60 -39.19 21.09 -14.05
N THR A 61 -38.69 22.33 -14.12
CA THR A 61 -37.25 22.61 -14.30
C THR A 61 -36.51 23.02 -13.04
N ILE A 62 -37.18 23.16 -11.89
CA ILE A 62 -36.53 23.53 -10.62
C ILE A 62 -36.89 22.56 -9.48
N THR A 63 -37.01 21.26 -9.71
CA THR A 63 -36.91 20.25 -8.63
C THR A 63 -36.51 18.88 -9.19
N LYS A 64 -35.33 18.79 -9.82
CA LYS A 64 -34.59 17.51 -9.89
C LYS A 64 -33.11 17.69 -10.25
N SER A 65 -32.51 18.79 -9.79
CA SER A 65 -31.09 18.73 -9.43
C SER A 65 -31.06 17.95 -8.12
N SER A 66 -30.88 16.64 -8.22
CA SER A 66 -30.67 15.78 -7.06
C SER A 66 -29.40 16.24 -6.37
N SER A 67 -29.54 17.09 -5.34
CA SER A 67 -28.47 17.43 -4.40
C SER A 67 -28.02 16.24 -3.54
N ASP A 68 -28.64 15.07 -3.74
CA ASP A 68 -28.36 13.82 -3.01
C ASP A 68 -27.72 12.74 -3.90
N ALA A 69 -26.83 13.12 -4.82
CA ALA A 69 -25.79 12.19 -5.23
C ALA A 69 -24.78 12.06 -4.08
N TYR A 70 -25.22 11.43 -2.98
CA TYR A 70 -24.34 10.92 -1.94
C TYR A 70 -23.39 9.94 -2.64
N TYR A 71 -22.20 10.41 -3.02
CA TYR A 71 -21.12 9.54 -3.44
C TYR A 71 -20.78 8.66 -2.24
N LYS A 72 -21.41 7.48 -2.19
CA LYS A 72 -21.07 6.45 -1.21
C LYS A 72 -19.68 5.98 -1.59
N LEU A 73 -18.67 6.53 -0.91
CA LEU A 73 -17.30 6.09 -1.04
C LEU A 73 -17.29 4.55 -0.98
N PRO A 74 -16.68 3.88 -1.97
CA PRO A 74 -16.60 2.42 -1.97
C PRO A 74 -16.03 1.97 -0.64
N ARG A 75 -16.79 1.15 0.10
CA ARG A 75 -16.28 0.56 1.32
C ARG A 75 -15.20 -0.44 0.91
N LEU A 76 -14.00 -0.31 1.48
CA LEU A 76 -12.96 -1.30 1.29
C LEU A 76 -13.47 -2.68 1.74
N PRO A 77 -13.08 -3.76 1.05
CA PRO A 77 -13.38 -5.12 1.50
C PRO A 77 -12.84 -5.32 2.91
N GLN A 78 -13.56 -6.11 3.71
CA GLN A 78 -13.10 -6.46 5.05
C GLN A 78 -11.83 -7.29 4.96
N TYR A 79 -10.93 -7.09 5.93
CA TYR A 79 -9.75 -7.93 6.03
C TYR A 79 -10.13 -9.34 6.48
N THR A 80 -9.57 -10.34 5.80
CA THR A 80 -9.63 -11.74 6.20
C THR A 80 -8.20 -12.27 6.28
N PRO A 81 -7.82 -12.93 7.40
CA PRO A 81 -6.53 -13.59 7.51
C PRO A 81 -6.30 -14.58 6.38
N LYS A 82 -5.03 -14.76 5.99
CA LYS A 82 -4.65 -15.87 5.10
C LYS A 82 -5.16 -17.20 5.67
N PRO A 83 -5.79 -18.06 4.83
CA PRO A 83 -6.33 -19.32 5.29
C PRO A 83 -5.21 -20.30 5.64
N LEU A 84 -5.45 -21.11 6.68
CA LEU A 84 -4.60 -22.25 7.02
C LEU A 84 -5.01 -23.46 6.17
N ILE A 85 -4.06 -24.06 5.45
CA ILE A 85 -4.34 -25.31 4.70
C ILE A 85 -4.48 -26.50 5.66
N ASP A 86 -5.27 -27.50 5.27
CA ASP A 86 -5.57 -28.64 6.15
C ASP A 86 -4.32 -29.41 6.59
N ASP A 87 -3.36 -29.60 5.69
CA ASP A 87 -2.12 -30.33 5.98
C ASP A 87 -1.21 -29.60 6.98
N ALA A 88 -1.27 -28.27 7.00
CA ALA A 88 -0.48 -27.42 7.89
C ALA A 88 -1.06 -27.32 9.31
N LYS A 89 -2.28 -27.83 9.56
CA LYS A 89 -2.92 -27.84 10.89
C LYS A 89 -2.12 -28.62 11.94
N GLY A 90 -1.35 -29.61 11.50
CA GLY A 90 -0.53 -30.43 12.39
C GLY A 90 0.81 -29.80 12.80
N ILE A 91 1.13 -28.59 12.32
CA ILE A 91 2.37 -27.89 12.68
C ILE A 91 2.13 -27.08 13.97
N ALA A 92 2.91 -27.39 14.99
CA ALA A 92 2.85 -26.67 16.27
C ALA A 92 3.71 -25.41 16.21
N VAL A 93 3.26 -24.34 16.87
CA VAL A 93 4.05 -23.12 17.11
C VAL A 93 4.26 -23.01 18.61
N VAL A 94 5.51 -22.91 19.04
CA VAL A 94 5.88 -22.85 20.46
C VAL A 94 6.80 -21.67 20.75
N ASN A 95 6.83 -21.24 22.00
CA ASN A 95 7.77 -20.23 22.47
C ASN A 95 9.02 -20.92 23.02
N GLY A 96 10.19 -20.53 22.52
CA GLY A 96 11.47 -21.09 22.95
C GLY A 96 11.89 -22.35 22.19
N VAL A 97 13.13 -22.79 22.42
CA VAL A 97 13.75 -23.90 21.68
C VAL A 97 13.19 -25.24 22.17
N PRO A 98 12.58 -26.06 21.31
CA PRO A 98 12.06 -27.36 21.70
C PRO A 98 13.20 -28.34 22.01
N LEU A 99 13.03 -29.15 23.06
CA LEU A 99 14.00 -30.17 23.47
C LEU A 99 13.91 -31.40 22.57
N ASN A 100 15.04 -32.04 22.30
CA ASN A 100 15.15 -33.26 21.48
C ASN A 100 14.63 -33.11 20.04
N CYS A 101 14.73 -31.90 19.47
CA CYS A 101 14.39 -31.66 18.07
C CYS A 101 15.61 -31.15 17.29
N LYS A 102 15.66 -31.47 16.00
CA LYS A 102 16.69 -31.04 15.08
C LYS A 102 16.25 -29.77 14.36
N LEU A 103 17.11 -28.75 14.35
CA LEU A 103 16.89 -27.55 13.51
C LEU A 103 17.00 -27.94 12.04
N LEU A 104 15.95 -27.70 11.26
CA LEU A 104 15.92 -27.90 9.81
C LEU A 104 16.29 -26.64 9.05
N GLY A 105 15.93 -25.47 9.57
CA GLY A 105 16.18 -24.18 8.93
C GLY A 105 15.31 -23.07 9.49
N GLU A 106 15.11 -22.04 8.67
CA GLU A 106 14.31 -20.86 8.98
C GLU A 106 13.18 -20.74 7.95
N ALA A 107 12.03 -20.26 8.41
CA ALA A 107 10.86 -19.97 7.57
C ALA A 107 10.30 -18.59 7.90
N GLU A 108 9.60 -18.01 6.94
CA GLU A 108 8.97 -16.71 7.04
C GLU A 108 7.49 -16.83 6.66
N GLY A 109 6.63 -16.17 7.44
CA GLY A 109 5.23 -15.97 7.10
C GLY A 109 4.89 -14.49 7.08
N ILE A 110 4.12 -14.08 6.08
CA ILE A 110 3.74 -12.68 5.87
C ILE A 110 2.24 -12.61 5.62
N ASP A 111 1.56 -11.63 6.17
CA ASP A 111 0.22 -11.24 5.71
C ASP A 111 0.09 -9.73 5.50
N SER A 112 -0.84 -9.35 4.63
CA SER A 112 -1.08 -7.97 4.21
C SER A 112 -2.56 -7.60 4.22
N SER A 113 -2.82 -6.38 4.69
CA SER A 113 -4.12 -5.72 4.64
C SER A 113 -4.26 -4.71 3.49
N ASP A 114 -3.33 -4.71 2.54
CA ASP A 114 -3.38 -3.79 1.42
C ASP A 114 -4.71 -3.93 0.64
N GLY A 115 -5.28 -2.79 0.25
CA GLY A 115 -6.59 -2.69 -0.37
C GLY A 115 -7.78 -3.11 0.51
N LYS A 116 -7.57 -3.45 1.79
CA LYS A 116 -8.61 -3.91 2.73
C LYS A 116 -8.80 -2.92 3.88
N ALA A 117 -9.92 -3.08 4.59
CA ALA A 117 -10.16 -2.40 5.85
C ALA A 117 -9.08 -2.75 6.89
N ALA A 118 -8.79 -1.83 7.80
CA ALA A 118 -7.74 -2.00 8.81
C ALA A 118 -8.02 -3.21 9.71
N PRO A 119 -7.09 -4.18 9.81
CA PRO A 119 -7.24 -5.32 10.70
C PRO A 119 -6.86 -4.95 12.13
N SER A 120 -7.27 -5.79 13.09
CA SER A 120 -6.64 -5.81 14.40
C SER A 120 -5.26 -6.48 14.32
N PHE A 121 -4.42 -6.25 15.33
CA PHE A 121 -3.12 -6.89 15.46
C PHE A 121 -3.22 -8.43 15.45
N GLU A 122 -4.17 -8.97 16.21
CA GLU A 122 -4.36 -10.41 16.37
C GLU A 122 -4.75 -11.08 15.05
N LEU A 123 -5.65 -10.45 14.30
CA LEU A 123 -6.13 -10.93 13.00
C LEU A 123 -5.00 -11.00 11.96
N ILE A 124 -4.20 -9.94 11.85
CA ILE A 124 -3.10 -9.94 10.86
C ILE A 124 -1.94 -10.85 11.27
N ARG A 125 -1.69 -10.95 12.59
CA ARG A 125 -0.73 -11.91 13.15
C ARG A 125 -1.15 -13.35 12.90
N GLU A 126 -2.44 -13.66 13.06
CA GLU A 126 -2.99 -15.00 12.75
C GLU A 126 -2.77 -15.35 11.27
N GLY A 127 -3.04 -14.41 10.36
CA GLY A 127 -2.81 -14.61 8.94
C GLY A 127 -1.33 -14.88 8.61
N ALA A 128 -0.41 -14.14 9.23
CA ALA A 128 1.02 -14.37 9.08
C ALA A 128 1.48 -15.71 9.67
N LEU A 129 0.89 -16.14 10.80
CA LEU A 129 1.14 -17.48 11.38
C LEU A 129 0.61 -18.60 10.48
N ASN A 130 -0.54 -18.40 9.85
CA ASN A 130 -1.09 -19.37 8.90
C ASN A 130 -0.19 -19.48 7.67
N ASP A 131 0.26 -18.35 7.12
CA ASP A 131 1.22 -18.30 6.02
C ASP A 131 2.54 -19.01 6.37
N LEU A 132 3.07 -18.77 7.56
CA LEU A 132 4.28 -19.41 8.06
C LEU A 132 4.12 -20.95 8.10
N ARG A 133 2.99 -21.44 8.62
CA ARG A 133 2.70 -22.89 8.68
C ARG A 133 2.53 -23.47 7.27
N ASN A 134 1.81 -22.77 6.40
CA ASN A 134 1.61 -23.19 5.03
C ASN A 134 2.95 -23.31 4.29
N GLY A 135 3.81 -22.29 4.36
CA GLY A 135 5.12 -22.29 3.70
C GLY A 135 6.12 -23.29 4.29
N THR A 136 5.94 -23.68 5.55
CA THR A 136 6.77 -24.73 6.17
C THR A 136 6.53 -26.10 5.55
N MET A 137 5.31 -26.37 5.04
CA MET A 137 4.96 -27.67 4.47
C MET A 137 5.87 -28.10 3.32
N ASP A 138 6.42 -27.14 2.56
CA ASP A 138 7.35 -27.42 1.46
C ASP A 138 8.73 -27.92 1.94
N LEU A 139 9.04 -27.74 3.23
CA LEU A 139 10.33 -28.10 3.83
C LEU A 139 10.30 -29.44 4.57
N VAL A 140 9.12 -30.05 4.75
CA VAL A 140 8.94 -31.13 5.73
C VAL A 140 8.15 -32.31 5.15
N ASP A 141 8.49 -33.52 5.61
CA ASP A 141 7.70 -34.69 5.30
C ASP A 141 6.42 -34.73 6.17
N SER A 142 5.31 -35.18 5.58
CA SER A 142 4.00 -35.22 6.26
C SER A 142 3.93 -36.10 7.52
N ARG A 143 4.93 -36.97 7.70
CA ARG A 143 5.04 -37.90 8.83
C ARG A 143 5.78 -37.32 10.04
N ASP A 144 6.48 -36.21 9.85
CA ASP A 144 7.33 -35.64 10.89
C ASP A 144 6.53 -34.68 11.78
N ARG A 145 6.90 -34.65 13.05
CA ARG A 145 6.35 -33.72 14.03
C ARG A 145 7.15 -32.43 13.95
N ILE A 146 6.61 -31.49 13.19
CA ILE A 146 7.23 -30.19 12.95
C ILE A 146 6.79 -29.17 13.99
N VAL A 147 7.77 -28.46 14.52
CA VAL A 147 7.60 -27.40 15.51
C VAL A 147 8.26 -26.13 15.00
N LEU A 148 7.50 -25.04 15.01
CA LEU A 148 7.96 -23.70 14.67
C LEU A 148 8.20 -22.88 15.93
N THR A 149 9.32 -22.17 15.97
CA THR A 149 9.63 -21.23 17.05
C THR A 149 9.80 -19.83 16.47
N PRO A 150 8.85 -18.91 16.66
CA PRO A 150 9.01 -17.52 16.25
C PRO A 150 10.25 -16.90 16.90
N VAL A 151 11.14 -16.32 16.10
CA VAL A 151 12.37 -15.66 16.53
C VAL A 151 12.28 -14.15 16.41
N LYS A 152 11.49 -13.67 15.44
CA LYS A 152 11.28 -12.24 15.21
C LYS A 152 9.90 -12.02 14.63
N GLU A 153 9.18 -11.06 15.20
CA GLU A 153 7.95 -10.54 14.63
C GLU A 153 8.19 -9.07 14.26
N ALA A 154 7.66 -8.65 13.12
CA ALA A 154 7.76 -7.28 12.64
C ALA A 154 6.43 -6.84 12.05
N MET A 155 6.05 -5.61 12.35
CA MET A 155 4.80 -5.00 11.90
C MET A 155 5.09 -3.68 11.19
N THR A 156 4.58 -3.56 9.97
CA THR A 156 4.67 -2.33 9.17
C THR A 156 3.30 -1.70 9.10
N CYS A 157 3.22 -0.41 9.38
CA CYS A 157 2.00 0.39 9.31
C CYS A 157 2.11 1.43 8.21
N GLU A 158 0.98 1.70 7.57
CA GLU A 158 0.81 2.80 6.63
C GLU A 158 0.20 3.99 7.37
N ILE A 159 0.79 5.19 7.22
CA ILE A 159 0.36 6.40 7.92
C ILE A 159 0.21 7.54 6.93
N ARG A 160 -0.93 8.23 6.98
CA ARG A 160 -1.18 9.43 6.19
C ARG A 160 -0.51 10.65 6.81
N ASN A 161 0.38 11.29 6.05
CA ASN A 161 1.02 12.55 6.41
C ASN A 161 0.16 13.77 6.04
N GLU A 162 0.59 14.96 6.47
CA GLU A 162 -0.07 16.24 6.21
C GLU A 162 -0.20 16.59 4.72
N GLY A 163 0.65 16.00 3.87
CA GLY A 163 0.61 16.16 2.40
C GLY A 163 -0.27 15.14 1.67
N ASP A 164 -1.14 14.41 2.38
CA ASP A 164 -1.97 13.32 1.82
C ASP A 164 -1.18 12.17 1.18
N GLN A 165 0.09 12.06 1.54
CA GLN A 165 0.96 10.95 1.18
C GLN A 165 0.91 9.87 2.26
N PHE A 166 1.12 8.62 1.86
CA PHE A 166 1.18 7.48 2.75
C PHE A 166 2.64 7.06 2.95
N ASP A 167 3.07 7.03 4.21
CA ASP A 167 4.38 6.53 4.61
C ASP A 167 4.24 5.16 5.26
N GLU A 168 5.16 4.26 4.91
CA GLU A 168 5.35 3.02 5.64
C GLU A 168 6.32 3.22 6.81
N LYS A 169 5.92 2.78 8.01
CA LYS A 169 6.75 2.83 9.22
C LYS A 169 6.73 1.51 9.97
N ASP A 170 7.85 1.18 10.59
CA ASP A 170 7.91 0.10 11.58
C ASP A 170 7.11 0.51 12.82
N CYS A 171 6.05 -0.24 13.10
CA CYS A 171 5.16 -0.04 14.22
C CYS A 171 5.16 -1.24 15.17
N THR A 172 6.15 -2.13 15.08
CA THR A 172 6.25 -3.37 15.88
C THR A 172 6.15 -3.12 17.39
N THR A 173 6.69 -2.00 17.87
CA THR A 173 6.72 -1.65 19.30
C THR A 173 5.58 -0.74 19.74
N TRP A 174 4.64 -0.42 18.85
CA TRP A 174 3.58 0.55 19.13
C TRP A 174 2.45 -0.12 19.92
N THR A 175 2.01 0.53 21.00
CA THR A 175 0.86 0.04 21.78
C THR A 175 -0.46 0.30 21.07
N GLN A 176 -0.52 1.33 20.21
CA GLN A 176 -1.71 1.72 19.47
C GLN A 176 -1.32 2.35 18.14
N ILE A 177 -2.04 2.00 17.07
CA ILE A 177 -1.86 2.65 15.77
C ILE A 177 -2.56 4.01 15.79
N PRO A 178 -1.90 5.10 15.37
CA PRO A 178 -2.52 6.41 15.21
C PRO A 178 -3.79 6.34 14.35
N SER A 179 -4.75 7.23 14.61
CA SER A 179 -6.03 7.25 13.88
C SER A 179 -5.90 7.53 12.38
N ASN A 180 -4.79 8.13 11.96
CA ASN A 180 -4.45 8.39 10.56
C ASN A 180 -3.62 7.25 9.93
N GLY A 181 -3.54 6.09 10.56
CA GLY A 181 -2.80 4.94 10.04
C GLY A 181 -3.52 3.61 10.22
N LYS A 182 -2.98 2.58 9.59
CA LYS A 182 -3.43 1.19 9.71
C LYS A 182 -2.23 0.24 9.65
N ILE A 183 -2.39 -0.96 10.20
CA ILE A 183 -1.41 -2.04 10.00
C ILE A 183 -1.48 -2.47 8.54
N LEU A 184 -0.36 -2.47 7.82
CA LEU A 184 -0.26 -2.82 6.41
C LEU A 184 0.30 -4.23 6.21
N TYR A 185 1.38 -4.57 6.92
CA TYR A 185 2.03 -5.88 6.84
C TYR A 185 2.36 -6.42 8.23
N TYR A 186 2.27 -7.74 8.37
CA TYR A 186 2.80 -8.48 9.52
C TYR A 186 3.71 -9.59 9.04
N ARG A 187 4.89 -9.70 9.64
CA ARG A 187 5.94 -10.65 9.26
C ARG A 187 6.42 -11.41 10.48
N ILE A 188 6.52 -12.73 10.35
CA ILE A 188 7.01 -13.62 11.39
C ILE A 188 8.13 -14.45 10.80
N HIS A 189 9.32 -14.36 11.41
CA HIS A 189 10.42 -15.27 11.17
C HIS A 189 10.41 -16.34 12.25
N ALA A 190 10.57 -17.60 11.86
CA ALA A 190 10.63 -18.71 12.79
C ALA A 190 11.70 -19.72 12.40
N ASN A 191 12.24 -20.37 13.42
CA ASN A 191 13.06 -21.57 13.23
C ASN A 191 12.15 -22.79 13.09
N VAL A 192 12.50 -23.68 12.16
CA VAL A 192 11.79 -24.92 11.87
C VAL A 192 12.53 -26.08 12.52
N PHE A 193 11.84 -26.85 13.35
CA PHE A 193 12.39 -28.01 14.04
C PHE A 193 11.64 -29.28 13.65
N ASP A 194 12.39 -30.35 13.42
CA ASP A 194 11.90 -31.71 13.32
C ASP A 194 12.09 -32.42 14.67
N CYS A 195 10.98 -32.87 15.26
CA CYS A 195 10.94 -33.55 16.54
C CYS A 195 10.68 -35.07 16.40
N GLY A 196 10.96 -35.66 15.23
CA GLY A 196 10.75 -37.06 14.91
C GLY A 196 9.32 -37.39 14.48
N ALA A 197 9.04 -38.68 14.30
CA ALA A 197 7.73 -39.13 13.82
C ALA A 197 6.58 -38.75 14.78
N ARG A 198 5.41 -38.47 14.18
CA ARG A 198 4.14 -38.26 14.89
C ARG A 198 3.61 -39.52 15.56
#